data_AF-A0A452YJL6-F1
#
_entry.id   AF-A0A452YJL6-F1
#
_cell.length_a   1.000
_cell.length_b   1.000
_cell.length_c   1.000
_cell.angle_alpha   90.00
_cell.angle_beta   90.00
_cell.angle_gamma   90.00
#
_symmetry.space_group_name_H-M   'P 1'
#
loop_
_entity.id
_entity.type
_entity.pdbx_description
1 polymer ?
#
loop_
_entity_poly.entity_id
_entity_poly.type
_entity_poly.pdbx_seq_one_letter_code
_entity_poly.pdbx_strand_id
1 'polypeptide(L)'
;PAPPKRSATPTTTKLPVPASSSLAMPAPRLAHLRRLLSLHSPPPHPLAPSPARPLRPSFILPRAMAGAAQAGAATGSAEYEEVLGCLASLIKQKVRADTGNRGNQWELMAKYLQILELEEPIARLKVVHVAGTKGKGSTCTFAESILRSCGFRTGLFTSPHLIDVRERFRLDGLDISEEKFIRYFWWCWNKLKVKTGDDIPMPAYFRFLALLAFKIFSDEQVDVAVLEVGLGGKYDATNVVKAPVVCGISSLGYDHMEILGNSLVEIAGEKAGILKKGVPAYTVPQPEVAMSVLKQRASELGVCYIPCYTFFWSPLCLPHSDCNEHDYSLVQLIYET
;
A
#
# COMPACT_ATOMS: atom_id res chain seq x y z
N PRO A 1 -39.39 -52.79 32.16
CA PRO A 1 -38.96 -51.56 32.87
C PRO A 1 -37.59 -51.09 32.37
N ALA A 2 -37.60 -50.18 31.39
CA ALA A 2 -36.44 -49.46 30.88
C ALA A 2 -36.63 -47.96 31.21
N PRO A 3 -35.57 -47.19 31.55
CA PRO A 3 -35.71 -45.80 31.96
C PRO A 3 -35.94 -44.86 30.76
N PRO A 4 -36.54 -43.67 30.97
CA PRO A 4 -37.20 -42.90 29.92
C PRO A 4 -36.25 -42.00 29.11
N LYS A 5 -36.57 -41.84 27.82
CA LYS A 5 -35.97 -40.87 26.89
C LYS A 5 -36.40 -39.45 27.29
N ARG A 6 -35.46 -38.54 27.54
CA ARG A 6 -35.72 -37.09 27.66
C ARG A 6 -35.64 -36.45 26.28
N SER A 7 -36.75 -35.91 25.81
CA SER A 7 -36.82 -34.93 24.73
C SER A 7 -36.54 -33.53 25.31
N ALA A 8 -35.58 -32.82 24.74
CA ALA A 8 -35.32 -31.42 25.05
C ALA A 8 -35.48 -30.60 23.77
N THR A 9 -36.57 -29.85 23.69
CA THR A 9 -36.80 -28.76 22.74
C THR A 9 -35.88 -27.58 23.06
N PRO A 10 -35.23 -26.92 22.09
CA PRO A 10 -34.41 -25.75 22.36
C PRO A 10 -35.29 -24.49 22.46
N THR A 11 -35.42 -23.95 23.67
CA THR A 11 -35.88 -22.58 23.92
C THR A 11 -34.83 -21.60 23.42
N THR A 12 -35.22 -20.75 22.46
CA THR A 12 -34.39 -19.70 21.87
C THR A 12 -34.33 -18.50 22.81
N THR A 13 -33.26 -18.39 23.59
CA THR A 13 -32.93 -17.16 24.34
C THR A 13 -32.20 -16.21 23.39
N LYS A 14 -32.86 -15.13 22.97
CA LYS A 14 -32.24 -14.05 22.20
C LYS A 14 -31.20 -13.33 23.07
N LEU A 15 -29.91 -13.47 22.73
CA LEU A 15 -28.85 -12.57 23.19
C LEU A 15 -29.06 -11.18 22.55
N PRO A 16 -28.93 -10.07 23.30
CA PRO A 16 -29.05 -8.75 22.71
C PRO A 16 -27.87 -8.47 21.78
N VAL A 17 -28.20 -8.07 20.55
CA VAL A 17 -27.25 -7.53 19.57
C VAL A 17 -26.83 -6.13 20.06
N PRO A 18 -25.54 -5.83 20.27
CA PRO A 18 -25.15 -4.46 20.58
C PRO A 18 -25.38 -3.59 19.35
N ALA A 19 -26.06 -2.46 19.56
CA ALA A 19 -26.31 -1.45 18.55
C ALA A 19 -24.98 -0.93 17.96
N SER A 20 -24.98 -0.72 16.64
CA SER A 20 -23.87 -0.14 15.89
C SER A 20 -23.60 1.30 16.34
N SER A 21 -22.75 1.47 17.36
CA SER A 21 -22.08 2.74 17.63
C SER A 21 -20.98 2.94 16.60
N SER A 22 -21.03 4.04 15.84
CA SER A 22 -20.01 4.43 14.88
C SER A 22 -18.61 4.33 15.50
N LEU A 23 -17.71 3.58 14.86
CA LEU A 23 -16.26 3.55 15.11
C LEU A 23 -15.61 4.88 14.70
N ALA A 24 -16.06 5.99 15.31
CA ALA A 24 -15.39 7.27 15.17
C ALA A 24 -14.25 7.33 16.19
N MET A 25 -13.03 7.41 15.69
CA MET A 25 -11.83 7.66 16.50
C MET A 25 -12.01 8.92 17.36
N PRO A 26 -11.68 8.90 18.67
CA PRO A 26 -11.77 10.09 19.51
C PRO A 26 -10.89 11.23 18.95
N ALA A 27 -11.43 12.44 18.85
CA ALA A 27 -10.76 13.62 18.28
C ALA A 27 -9.29 13.89 18.73
N PRO A 28 -8.89 13.63 20.00
CA PRO A 28 -7.51 13.82 20.45
C PRO A 28 -6.50 12.89 19.75
N ARG A 29 -6.92 11.66 19.45
CA ARG A 29 -6.06 10.65 18.80
C ARG A 29 -5.90 10.94 17.30
N LEU A 30 -6.93 11.49 16.67
CA LEU A 30 -6.87 11.97 15.29
C LEU A 30 -5.88 13.14 15.13
N ALA A 31 -5.86 14.07 16.09
CA ALA A 31 -4.91 15.18 16.10
C ALA A 31 -3.45 14.70 16.27
N HIS A 32 -3.22 13.69 17.13
CA HIS A 32 -1.89 13.11 17.34
C HIS A 32 -1.36 12.39 16.09
N LEU A 33 -2.20 11.59 15.43
CA LEU A 33 -1.87 10.91 14.19
C LEU A 33 -1.53 11.88 13.05
N ARG A 34 -2.36 12.93 12.88
CA ARG A 34 -2.07 14.02 11.94
C ARG A 34 -0.74 14.70 12.26
N ARG A 35 -0.42 14.87 13.54
CA ARG A 35 0.84 15.48 13.97
C ARG A 35 2.04 14.59 13.63
N LEU A 36 1.98 13.28 13.82
CA LEU A 36 3.09 12.37 13.48
C LEU A 36 3.41 12.32 11.98
N LEU A 37 2.37 12.33 11.14
CA LEU A 37 2.54 12.40 9.69
C LEU A 37 3.03 13.79 9.23
N SER A 38 2.77 14.84 10.03
CA SER A 38 3.21 16.22 9.74
C SER A 38 4.60 16.57 10.29
N LEU A 39 5.05 15.91 11.37
CA LEU A 39 6.32 16.19 12.06
C LEU A 39 7.56 15.72 11.26
N HIS A 40 7.38 14.89 10.23
CA HIS A 40 8.45 14.40 9.35
C HIS A 40 8.58 15.22 8.05
N SER A 41 8.26 16.51 8.10
CA SER A 41 8.44 17.43 6.96
C SER A 41 9.64 18.36 7.25
N PRO A 42 10.60 18.53 6.32
CA PRO A 42 11.64 19.55 6.49
C PRO A 42 11.01 20.94 6.60
N PRO A 43 11.63 21.90 7.31
CA PRO A 43 11.04 23.22 7.53
C PRO A 43 10.81 23.93 6.19
N PRO A 44 9.68 24.63 6.01
CA PRO A 44 9.42 25.35 4.77
C PRO A 44 10.35 26.56 4.65
N HIS A 45 10.99 26.71 3.49
CA HIS A 45 11.57 27.99 3.10
C HIS A 45 10.46 29.04 2.89
N PRO A 46 10.70 30.33 3.20
CA PRO A 46 9.65 31.34 3.16
C PRO A 46 9.26 31.66 1.71
N LEU A 47 8.02 31.38 1.33
CA LEU A 47 7.41 31.82 0.07
C LEU A 47 6.31 32.86 0.35
N ALA A 48 6.29 33.87 -0.52
CA ALA A 48 5.46 35.07 -0.53
C ALA A 48 3.93 34.79 -0.50
N PRO A 49 3.10 35.77 -0.07
CA PRO A 49 1.68 35.53 0.18
C PRO A 49 0.88 35.33 -1.12
N SER A 50 0.03 34.30 -1.14
CA SER A 50 -0.96 34.05 -2.19
C SER A 50 -2.33 34.64 -1.79
N PRO A 51 -3.14 35.16 -2.72
CA PRO A 51 -4.34 35.91 -2.39
C PRO A 51 -5.52 35.01 -1.97
N ALA A 52 -6.41 35.61 -1.16
CA ALA A 52 -7.57 34.97 -0.55
C ALA A 52 -8.56 34.36 -1.56
N ARG A 53 -9.11 33.20 -1.18
CA ARG A 53 -10.12 32.43 -1.92
C ARG A 53 -11.51 33.07 -1.75
N PRO A 54 -12.28 33.37 -2.82
CA PRO A 54 -13.64 33.87 -2.65
C PRO A 54 -14.63 32.73 -2.37
N LEU A 55 -15.62 33.04 -1.53
CA LEU A 55 -16.77 32.20 -1.17
C LEU A 55 -17.71 32.02 -2.38
N ARG A 56 -18.20 30.79 -2.59
CA ARG A 56 -19.14 30.44 -3.67
C ARG A 56 -20.56 30.96 -3.38
N PRO A 57 -21.28 31.52 -4.37
CA PRO A 57 -22.73 31.65 -4.28
C PRO A 57 -23.42 30.35 -4.74
N SER A 58 -24.49 30.01 -4.03
CA SER A 58 -25.44 28.95 -4.32
C SER A 58 -26.23 29.26 -5.60
N PHE A 59 -26.14 28.37 -6.59
CA PHE A 59 -26.99 28.41 -7.78
C PHE A 59 -27.96 27.23 -7.80
N ILE A 60 -29.24 27.58 -7.92
CA ILE A 60 -30.39 26.71 -8.16
C ILE A 60 -30.36 26.28 -9.63
N LEU A 61 -30.43 24.97 -9.91
CA LEU A 61 -30.54 24.42 -11.26
C LEU A 61 -31.99 24.51 -11.78
N PRO A 62 -32.22 24.94 -13.04
CA PRO A 62 -33.39 24.53 -13.79
C PRO A 62 -33.11 23.27 -14.62
N ARG A 63 -34.16 22.47 -14.72
CA ARG A 63 -34.27 21.17 -15.41
C ARG A 63 -34.48 21.40 -16.91
N ALA A 64 -33.68 20.72 -17.74
CA ALA A 64 -33.97 20.14 -19.07
C ALA A 64 -32.85 20.38 -20.09
N MET A 65 -32.23 19.29 -20.54
CA MET A 65 -32.11 18.89 -21.95
C MET A 65 -31.42 17.52 -21.98
N ALA A 66 -32.23 16.47 -22.15
CA ALA A 66 -31.76 15.13 -22.45
C ALA A 66 -31.42 15.08 -23.95
N GLY A 67 -30.17 14.75 -24.27
CA GLY A 67 -29.77 14.53 -25.66
C GLY A 67 -28.29 14.76 -25.97
N ALA A 68 -27.37 14.08 -25.26
CA ALA A 68 -25.96 13.91 -25.71
C ALA A 68 -25.20 12.91 -24.81
N ALA A 69 -25.72 11.69 -24.60
CA ALA A 69 -25.08 10.71 -23.70
C ALA A 69 -24.68 9.37 -24.36
N GLN A 70 -24.83 9.21 -25.68
CA GLN A 70 -24.58 7.90 -26.33
C GLN A 70 -23.34 7.81 -27.21
N ALA A 71 -22.54 8.88 -27.35
CA ALA A 71 -21.30 8.82 -28.15
C ALA A 71 -20.02 8.58 -27.33
N GLY A 72 -20.03 8.84 -26.00
CA GLY A 72 -18.82 8.75 -25.16
C GLY A 72 -18.55 7.38 -24.52
N ALA A 73 -19.55 6.51 -24.42
CA ALA A 73 -19.41 5.20 -23.77
C ALA A 73 -18.71 4.15 -24.67
N ALA A 74 -18.84 4.28 -25.99
CA ALA A 74 -18.25 3.31 -26.94
C ALA A 74 -16.74 3.51 -27.12
N THR A 75 -16.23 4.72 -26.93
CA THR A 75 -14.81 5.06 -27.10
C THR A 75 -13.95 4.66 -25.90
N GLY A 76 -14.48 4.78 -24.66
CA GLY A 76 -13.77 4.38 -23.44
C GLY A 76 -13.42 2.90 -23.40
N SER A 77 -14.39 2.05 -23.77
CA SER A 77 -14.18 0.59 -23.81
C SER A 77 -13.10 0.16 -24.80
N ALA A 78 -13.00 0.80 -25.98
CA ALA A 78 -11.98 0.44 -26.98
C ALA A 78 -10.56 0.88 -26.56
N GLU A 79 -10.44 2.08 -25.99
CA GLU A 79 -9.15 2.58 -25.48
C GLU A 79 -8.69 1.77 -24.26
N TYR A 80 -9.62 1.36 -23.39
CA TYR A 80 -9.30 0.48 -22.27
C TYR A 80 -8.75 -0.87 -22.74
N GLU A 81 -9.36 -1.48 -23.75
CA GLU A 81 -8.86 -2.73 -24.35
C GLU A 81 -7.46 -2.57 -24.97
N GLU A 82 -7.15 -1.42 -25.57
CA GLU A 82 -5.80 -1.12 -26.06
C GLU A 82 -4.78 -1.05 -24.91
N VAL A 83 -5.15 -0.42 -23.80
CA VAL A 83 -4.33 -0.38 -22.58
C VAL A 83 -4.08 -1.80 -22.06
N LEU A 84 -5.11 -2.64 -21.99
CA LEU A 84 -4.97 -4.05 -21.57
C LEU A 84 -4.07 -4.84 -22.52
N GLY A 85 -4.18 -4.61 -23.84
CA GLY A 85 -3.29 -5.20 -24.84
C GLY A 85 -1.82 -4.81 -24.65
N CYS A 86 -1.55 -3.54 -24.39
CA CYS A 86 -0.22 -3.04 -24.07
C CYS A 86 0.34 -3.69 -22.80
N LEU A 87 -0.46 -3.75 -21.73
CA LEU A 87 -0.09 -4.40 -20.48
C LEU A 87 0.20 -5.90 -20.64
N ALA A 88 -0.62 -6.62 -21.42
CA ALA A 88 -0.40 -8.03 -21.72
C ALA A 88 0.92 -8.27 -22.48
N SER A 89 1.35 -7.32 -23.32
CA SER A 89 2.65 -7.42 -24.01
C SER A 89 3.85 -7.43 -23.05
N LEU A 90 3.75 -6.72 -21.92
CA LEU A 90 4.80 -6.69 -20.89
C LEU A 90 4.91 -8.01 -20.12
N ILE A 91 3.83 -8.80 -20.05
CA ILE A 91 3.84 -10.14 -19.44
C ILE A 91 4.64 -11.10 -20.32
N LYS A 92 4.40 -11.07 -21.64
CA LYS A 92 5.05 -11.96 -22.62
C LYS A 92 6.57 -11.73 -22.71
N GLN A 93 7.03 -10.50 -22.52
CA GLN A 93 8.46 -10.16 -22.53
C GLN A 93 9.23 -10.79 -21.35
N LYS A 94 8.58 -10.98 -20.18
CA LYS A 94 9.23 -11.56 -18.98
C LYS A 94 9.72 -13.00 -19.19
N VAL A 95 9.01 -13.80 -20.00
CA VAL A 95 9.36 -15.20 -20.28
C VAL A 95 10.70 -15.33 -21.02
N ARG A 96 11.17 -14.26 -21.69
CA ARG A 96 12.40 -14.29 -22.50
C ARG A 96 13.66 -13.81 -21.77
N ALA A 97 13.55 -13.16 -20.61
CA ALA A 97 14.65 -12.37 -20.04
C ALA A 97 15.15 -12.81 -18.65
N ASP A 98 14.48 -13.76 -17.98
CA ASP A 98 14.72 -14.02 -16.55
C ASP A 98 15.56 -15.29 -16.33
N THR A 99 16.89 -15.16 -16.26
CA THR A 99 17.75 -16.22 -15.69
C THR A 99 19.09 -15.76 -15.11
N GLY A 100 19.37 -14.47 -14.86
CA GLY A 100 20.70 -14.17 -14.28
C GLY A 100 21.10 -12.77 -13.84
N ASN A 101 20.31 -11.70 -13.98
CA ASN A 101 20.85 -10.35 -13.74
C ASN A 101 20.00 -9.45 -12.84
N ARG A 102 20.02 -9.73 -11.52
CA ARG A 102 19.29 -8.95 -10.50
C ARG A 102 19.89 -7.56 -10.24
N GLY A 103 21.21 -7.39 -10.41
CA GLY A 103 21.90 -6.10 -10.22
C GLY A 103 21.39 -5.00 -11.15
N ASN A 104 21.18 -5.34 -12.43
CA ASN A 104 20.61 -4.44 -13.43
C ASN A 104 19.20 -3.95 -13.08
N GLN A 105 18.43 -4.67 -12.26
CA GLN A 105 17.03 -4.32 -12.01
C GLN A 105 16.84 -3.04 -11.18
N TRP A 106 17.75 -2.77 -10.24
CA TRP A 106 17.70 -1.54 -9.44
C TRP A 106 18.09 -0.32 -10.26
N GLU A 107 19.14 -0.46 -11.07
CA GLU A 107 19.60 0.58 -12.00
C GLU A 107 18.52 0.92 -13.03
N LEU A 108 17.86 -0.09 -13.60
CA LEU A 108 16.73 0.11 -14.50
C LEU A 108 15.59 0.86 -13.80
N MET A 109 15.26 0.50 -12.56
CA MET A 109 14.21 1.20 -11.81
C MET A 109 14.55 2.68 -11.61
N ALA A 110 15.80 3.01 -11.25
CA ALA A 110 16.25 4.39 -11.14
C ALA A 110 16.13 5.15 -12.48
N LYS A 111 16.52 4.54 -13.59
CA LYS A 111 16.35 5.12 -14.94
C LYS A 111 14.88 5.37 -15.28
N TYR A 112 13.97 4.44 -14.95
CA TYR A 112 12.54 4.64 -15.20
C TYR A 112 11.96 5.77 -14.36
N LEU A 113 12.36 5.88 -13.09
CA LEU A 113 11.97 6.99 -12.24
C LEU A 113 12.41 8.33 -12.85
N GLN A 114 13.64 8.40 -13.34
CA GLN A 114 14.18 9.60 -14.02
C GLN A 114 13.43 9.95 -15.30
N ILE A 115 13.13 8.96 -16.16
CA ILE A 115 12.36 9.16 -17.38
C ILE A 115 10.96 9.71 -17.08
N LEU A 116 10.36 9.25 -15.98
CA LEU A 116 9.04 9.65 -15.54
C LEU A 116 9.06 10.84 -14.58
N GLU A 117 10.23 11.37 -14.19
CA GLU A 117 10.35 12.47 -13.24
C GLU A 117 9.60 12.19 -11.90
N LEU A 118 9.69 10.94 -11.42
CA LEU A 118 8.95 10.46 -10.24
C LEU A 118 9.77 10.47 -8.94
N GLU A 119 11.06 10.80 -8.96
CA GLU A 119 11.91 10.78 -7.76
C GLU A 119 11.40 11.71 -6.66
N GLU A 120 11.13 12.97 -7.02
CA GLU A 120 10.60 14.00 -6.11
C GLU A 120 9.16 13.70 -5.67
N PRO A 121 8.22 13.36 -6.57
CA PRO A 121 6.90 12.84 -6.22
C PRO A 121 6.93 11.73 -5.16
N ILE A 122 7.74 10.68 -5.37
CA ILE A 122 7.84 9.54 -4.46
C ILE A 122 8.41 9.96 -3.10
N ALA A 123 9.42 10.84 -3.09
CA ALA A 123 10.02 11.33 -1.86
C ALA A 123 9.04 12.11 -0.96
N ARG A 124 7.98 12.69 -1.54
CA ARG A 124 6.95 13.44 -0.81
C ARG A 124 5.81 12.57 -0.30
N LEU A 125 5.60 11.39 -0.88
CA LEU A 125 4.55 10.47 -0.44
C LEU A 125 4.83 9.94 0.96
N LYS A 126 3.80 9.93 1.81
CA LYS A 126 3.84 9.20 3.08
C LYS A 126 3.43 7.77 2.81
N VAL A 127 4.33 6.81 3.06
CA VAL A 127 4.15 5.42 2.64
C VAL A 127 4.06 4.47 3.83
N VAL A 128 3.05 3.60 3.83
CA VAL A 128 3.00 2.36 4.61
C VAL A 128 3.43 1.22 3.69
N HIS A 129 4.54 0.55 3.98
CA HIS A 129 5.11 -0.46 3.07
C HIS A 129 5.05 -1.86 3.67
N VAL A 130 4.38 -2.80 3.00
CA VAL A 130 4.09 -4.13 3.58
C VAL A 130 4.64 -5.25 2.72
N ALA A 131 5.50 -6.08 3.31
CA ALA A 131 5.98 -7.35 2.73
C ALA A 131 5.49 -8.55 3.55
N GLY A 132 5.76 -9.76 3.04
CA GLY A 132 5.35 -11.01 3.67
C GLY A 132 5.02 -12.12 2.67
N THR A 133 4.76 -13.32 3.15
CA THR A 133 4.32 -14.45 2.30
C THR A 133 2.80 -14.45 2.21
N LYS A 134 2.11 -14.50 3.36
CA LYS A 134 0.64 -14.49 3.43
C LYS A 134 0.13 -13.29 4.23
N GLY A 135 -1.03 -12.78 3.85
CA GLY A 135 -1.73 -11.71 4.57
C GLY A 135 -1.31 -10.28 4.20
N LYS A 136 -0.37 -10.07 3.28
CA LYS A 136 0.06 -8.72 2.83
C LYS A 136 -1.11 -7.87 2.35
N GLY A 137 -1.86 -8.33 1.35
CA GLY A 137 -3.02 -7.61 0.81
C GLY A 137 -4.10 -7.32 1.86
N SER A 138 -4.38 -8.27 2.76
CA SER A 138 -5.33 -8.04 3.87
C SER A 138 -4.82 -6.98 4.84
N THR A 139 -3.56 -7.05 5.27
CA THR A 139 -2.92 -6.03 6.11
C THR A 139 -2.96 -4.66 5.45
N CYS A 140 -2.65 -4.57 4.15
CA CYS A 140 -2.73 -3.31 3.41
C CYS A 140 -4.15 -2.76 3.34
N THR A 141 -5.14 -3.62 3.10
CA THR A 141 -6.56 -3.23 3.04
C THR A 141 -7.06 -2.74 4.39
N PHE A 142 -6.69 -3.41 5.49
CA PHE A 142 -7.04 -2.96 6.84
C PHE A 142 -6.36 -1.63 7.18
N ALA A 143 -5.06 -1.50 6.93
CA ALA A 143 -4.33 -0.24 7.16
C ALA A 143 -4.95 0.92 6.36
N GLU A 144 -5.26 0.72 5.08
CA GLU A 144 -5.97 1.71 4.24
C GLU A 144 -7.30 2.11 4.86
N SER A 145 -8.15 1.13 5.21
CA SER A 145 -9.49 1.40 5.70
C SER A 145 -9.48 2.19 7.00
N ILE A 146 -8.52 1.91 7.88
CA ILE A 146 -8.33 2.61 9.16
C ILE A 146 -7.87 4.05 8.91
N LEU A 147 -6.85 4.24 8.06
CA LEU A 147 -6.35 5.57 7.70
C LEU A 147 -7.43 6.42 7.03
N ARG A 148 -8.22 5.83 6.12
CA ARG A 148 -9.35 6.52 5.50
C ARG A 148 -10.45 6.87 6.50
N SER A 149 -10.73 5.99 7.46
CA SER A 149 -11.70 6.26 8.55
C SER A 149 -11.21 7.39 9.47
N CYS A 150 -9.90 7.66 9.50
CA CYS A 150 -9.30 8.82 10.15
C CYS A 150 -9.36 10.10 9.28
N GLY A 151 -10.01 10.05 8.12
CA GLY A 151 -10.19 11.20 7.23
C GLY A 151 -8.93 11.59 6.46
N PHE A 152 -7.98 10.67 6.27
CA PHE A 152 -6.91 10.83 5.29
C PHE A 152 -7.40 10.43 3.90
N ARG A 153 -6.87 11.09 2.88
CA ARG A 153 -6.98 10.63 1.49
C ARG A 153 -5.99 9.50 1.25
N THR A 154 -6.48 8.35 0.84
CA THR A 154 -5.67 7.13 0.79
C THR A 154 -5.45 6.66 -0.63
N GLY A 155 -4.24 6.19 -0.90
CA GLY A 155 -3.91 5.37 -2.06
C GLY A 155 -3.56 3.95 -1.60
N LEU A 156 -4.05 2.92 -2.27
CA LEU A 156 -3.70 1.53 -1.97
C LEU A 156 -3.28 0.81 -3.25
N PHE A 157 -2.06 0.25 -3.23
CA PHE A 157 -1.50 -0.56 -4.30
C PHE A 157 -1.33 -2.01 -3.87
N THR A 158 -2.02 -2.93 -4.54
CA THR A 158 -2.08 -4.37 -4.18
C THR A 158 -1.82 -5.31 -5.37
N SER A 159 -1.53 -6.57 -5.06
CA SER A 159 -1.30 -7.60 -6.07
C SER A 159 -1.59 -9.03 -5.60
N PRO A 160 -2.05 -9.95 -6.47
CA PRO A 160 -2.58 -9.71 -7.82
C PRO A 160 -4.00 -9.10 -7.82
N HIS A 161 -4.59 -8.89 -8.99
CA HIS A 161 -6.05 -8.67 -9.14
C HIS A 161 -6.75 -9.99 -9.47
N LEU A 162 -8.08 -10.03 -9.31
CA LEU A 162 -8.90 -11.19 -9.64
C LEU A 162 -9.56 -11.08 -11.01
N ILE A 163 -10.18 -9.93 -11.32
CA ILE A 163 -10.95 -9.74 -12.55
C ILE A 163 -10.37 -8.57 -13.34
N ASP A 164 -10.19 -7.41 -12.70
CA ASP A 164 -9.81 -6.17 -13.35
C ASP A 164 -8.48 -5.63 -12.80
N VAL A 165 -7.55 -5.23 -13.68
CA VAL A 165 -6.26 -4.65 -13.28
C VAL A 165 -6.40 -3.41 -12.40
N ARG A 166 -7.52 -2.69 -12.50
CA ARG A 166 -7.82 -1.52 -11.68
C ARG A 166 -8.01 -1.85 -10.21
N GLU A 167 -8.35 -3.10 -9.85
CA GLU A 167 -8.41 -3.57 -8.45
C GLU A 167 -7.09 -3.36 -7.70
N ARG A 168 -5.97 -3.30 -8.44
CA ARG A 168 -4.64 -3.06 -7.89
C ARG A 168 -4.45 -1.62 -7.43
N PHE A 169 -5.28 -0.67 -7.86
CA PHE A 169 -5.13 0.75 -7.59
C PHE A 169 -6.42 1.30 -6.99
N ARG A 170 -6.42 1.52 -5.68
CA ARG A 170 -7.57 2.11 -5.00
C ARG A 170 -7.26 3.52 -4.52
N LEU A 171 -8.25 4.39 -4.67
CA LEU A 171 -8.28 5.76 -4.16
C LEU A 171 -9.47 5.86 -3.22
N ASP A 172 -9.22 6.23 -1.97
CA ASP A 172 -10.26 6.41 -0.95
C ASP A 172 -11.19 5.19 -0.82
N GLY A 173 -10.62 3.98 -0.88
CA GLY A 173 -11.32 2.70 -0.74
C GLY A 173 -12.03 2.19 -2.01
N LEU A 174 -11.99 2.94 -3.11
CA LEU A 174 -12.61 2.57 -4.39
C LEU A 174 -11.55 2.29 -5.45
N ASP A 175 -11.81 1.31 -6.32
CA ASP A 175 -10.98 1.08 -7.50
C ASP A 175 -10.91 2.35 -8.36
N ILE A 176 -9.75 2.62 -8.94
CA ILE A 176 -9.55 3.76 -9.83
C ILE A 176 -10.54 3.72 -11.00
N SER A 177 -11.11 4.87 -11.37
CA SER A 177 -12.00 4.94 -12.54
C SER A 177 -11.24 4.60 -13.82
N GLU A 178 -11.96 4.08 -14.81
CA GLU A 178 -11.39 3.73 -16.11
C GLU A 178 -10.72 4.95 -16.77
N GLU A 179 -11.37 6.12 -16.72
CA GLU A 179 -10.83 7.33 -17.36
C GLU A 179 -9.52 7.76 -16.71
N LYS A 180 -9.44 7.72 -15.37
CA LYS A 180 -8.21 8.04 -14.64
C LYS A 180 -7.12 7.02 -14.97
N PHE A 181 -7.44 5.73 -14.97
CA PHE A 181 -6.49 4.67 -15.24
C PHE A 181 -5.87 4.82 -16.63
N ILE A 182 -6.70 4.97 -17.68
CA ILE A 182 -6.26 5.19 -19.06
C ILE A 182 -5.35 6.41 -19.16
N ARG A 183 -5.78 7.54 -18.57
CA ARG A 183 -5.01 8.79 -18.58
C ARG A 183 -3.60 8.61 -17.99
N TYR A 184 -3.51 8.00 -16.81
CA TYR A 184 -2.21 7.78 -16.16
C TYR A 184 -1.38 6.73 -16.86
N PHE A 185 -2.02 5.67 -17.38
CA PHE A 185 -1.36 4.65 -18.17
C PHE A 185 -0.66 5.26 -19.38
N TRP A 186 -1.37 6.02 -20.22
CA TRP A 186 -0.79 6.60 -21.43
C TRP A 186 0.29 7.62 -21.13
N TRP A 187 0.15 8.38 -20.04
CA TRP A 187 1.20 9.29 -19.59
C TRP A 187 2.51 8.54 -19.29
N CYS A 188 2.45 7.43 -18.53
CA CYS A 188 3.61 6.61 -18.23
C CYS A 188 4.14 5.90 -19.49
N TRP A 189 3.24 5.26 -20.23
CA TRP A 189 3.56 4.44 -21.40
C TRP A 189 4.27 5.25 -22.48
N ASN A 190 3.74 6.42 -22.85
CA ASN A 190 4.29 7.23 -23.92
C ASN A 190 5.68 7.79 -23.56
N LYS A 191 5.88 8.27 -22.33
CA LYS A 191 7.19 8.73 -21.86
C LYS A 191 8.23 7.61 -21.86
N LEU A 192 7.85 6.43 -21.36
CA LEU A 192 8.73 5.27 -21.36
C LEU A 192 9.05 4.81 -22.78
N LYS A 193 8.03 4.61 -23.63
CA LYS A 193 8.20 4.14 -25.01
C LYS A 193 9.16 4.99 -25.84
N VAL A 194 9.17 6.31 -25.64
CA VAL A 194 10.08 7.24 -26.34
C VAL A 194 11.54 7.10 -25.88
N LYS A 195 11.76 6.70 -24.62
CA LYS A 195 13.09 6.65 -24.00
C LYS A 195 13.63 5.22 -23.84
N THR A 196 12.79 4.22 -24.05
CA THR A 196 13.18 2.81 -24.03
C THR A 196 13.69 2.37 -25.40
N GLY A 197 14.73 1.54 -25.39
CA GLY A 197 15.42 0.99 -26.56
C GLY A 197 16.27 -0.20 -26.14
N ASP A 198 17.36 -0.47 -26.85
CA ASP A 198 18.20 -1.64 -26.59
C ASP A 198 18.87 -1.60 -25.20
N ASP A 199 19.30 -0.42 -24.73
CA ASP A 199 19.98 -0.25 -23.43
C ASP A 199 19.01 -0.17 -22.23
N ILE A 200 17.77 0.26 -22.47
CA ILE A 200 16.74 0.44 -21.44
C ILE A 200 15.45 -0.19 -21.98
N PRO A 201 15.18 -1.46 -21.68
CA PRO A 201 13.97 -2.11 -22.17
C PRO A 201 12.73 -1.51 -21.50
N MET A 202 11.55 -1.78 -22.06
CA MET A 202 10.30 -1.50 -21.37
C MET A 202 10.26 -2.21 -20.00
N PRO A 203 9.77 -1.55 -18.93
CA PRO A 203 9.69 -2.17 -17.62
C PRO A 203 8.78 -3.39 -17.66
N ALA A 204 9.23 -4.47 -17.03
CA ALA A 204 8.40 -5.66 -16.84
C ALA A 204 7.08 -5.32 -16.14
N TYR A 205 6.04 -6.11 -16.40
CA TYR A 205 4.65 -5.85 -16.00
C TYR A 205 4.48 -5.27 -14.58
N PHE A 206 4.96 -5.96 -13.53
CA PHE A 206 4.80 -5.49 -12.15
C PHE A 206 5.53 -4.16 -11.89
N ARG A 207 6.71 -3.97 -12.48
CA ARG A 207 7.49 -2.74 -12.33
C ARG A 207 6.78 -1.56 -12.99
N PHE A 208 6.21 -1.76 -14.18
CA PHE A 208 5.38 -0.76 -14.83
C PHE A 208 4.19 -0.36 -13.96
N LEU A 209 3.48 -1.34 -13.37
CA LEU A 209 2.35 -1.06 -12.48
C LEU A 209 2.77 -0.31 -11.22
N ALA A 210 3.93 -0.60 -10.63
CA ALA A 210 4.44 0.15 -9.48
C ALA A 210 4.73 1.62 -9.85
N LEU A 211 5.36 1.87 -11.00
CA LEU A 211 5.57 3.23 -11.53
C LEU A 211 4.23 3.96 -11.73
N LEU A 212 3.24 3.26 -12.29
CA LEU A 212 1.90 3.78 -12.48
C LEU A 212 1.23 4.12 -11.13
N ALA A 213 1.40 3.29 -10.09
CA ALA A 213 0.87 3.55 -8.76
C ALA A 213 1.43 4.84 -8.16
N PHE A 214 2.76 5.02 -8.23
CA PHE A 214 3.39 6.25 -7.76
C PHE A 214 2.88 7.49 -8.49
N LYS A 215 2.71 7.39 -9.82
CA LYS A 215 2.15 8.47 -10.62
C LYS A 215 0.71 8.81 -10.20
N ILE A 216 -0.15 7.79 -10.09
CA ILE A 216 -1.55 7.94 -9.66
C ILE A 216 -1.60 8.62 -8.29
N PHE A 217 -0.90 8.09 -7.28
CA PHE A 217 -0.98 8.57 -5.91
C PHE A 217 -0.42 9.98 -5.74
N SER A 218 0.66 10.32 -6.45
CA SER A 218 1.19 11.68 -6.43
C SER A 218 0.25 12.69 -7.07
N ASP A 219 -0.29 12.40 -8.26
CA ASP A 219 -1.15 13.36 -8.98
C ASP A 219 -2.52 13.51 -8.33
N GLU A 220 -3.05 12.41 -7.78
CA GLU A 220 -4.29 12.44 -7.01
C GLU A 220 -4.08 13.02 -5.61
N GLN A 221 -2.84 13.35 -5.21
CA GLN A 221 -2.48 14.01 -3.94
C GLN A 221 -3.04 13.25 -2.73
N VAL A 222 -2.76 11.96 -2.66
CA VAL A 222 -3.12 11.15 -1.47
C VAL A 222 -2.26 11.61 -0.28
N ASP A 223 -2.85 11.64 0.90
CA ASP A 223 -2.13 11.95 2.14
C ASP A 223 -1.22 10.78 2.55
N VAL A 224 -1.66 9.54 2.27
CA VAL A 224 -0.93 8.32 2.59
C VAL A 224 -1.14 7.25 1.51
N ALA A 225 -0.04 6.63 1.08
CA ALA A 225 -0.03 5.50 0.16
C ALA A 225 0.32 4.22 0.92
N VAL A 226 -0.52 3.19 0.79
CA VAL A 226 -0.29 1.85 1.33
C VAL A 226 0.16 0.96 0.19
N LEU A 227 1.38 0.44 0.26
CA LEU A 227 2.02 -0.32 -0.82
C LEU A 227 2.24 -1.76 -0.38
N GLU A 228 1.62 -2.70 -1.09
CA GLU A 228 1.94 -4.12 -1.02
C GLU A 228 3.16 -4.43 -1.89
N VAL A 229 4.13 -5.14 -1.32
CA VAL A 229 5.24 -5.73 -2.08
C VAL A 229 4.73 -6.86 -2.97
N GLY A 230 5.14 -6.84 -4.25
CA GLY A 230 4.79 -7.90 -5.19
C GLY A 230 5.52 -9.20 -4.91
N LEU A 231 6.85 -9.18 -4.93
CA LEU A 231 7.68 -10.37 -4.69
C LEU A 231 8.94 -10.05 -3.89
N GLY A 232 9.25 -10.89 -2.90
CA GLY A 232 10.43 -10.70 -2.05
C GLY A 232 10.28 -9.45 -1.19
N GLY A 233 11.11 -8.45 -1.48
CA GLY A 233 11.09 -7.13 -0.84
C GLY A 233 12.31 -6.29 -1.23
N LYS A 234 13.51 -6.84 -1.06
CA LYS A 234 14.79 -6.16 -1.30
C LYS A 234 14.90 -5.54 -2.68
N TYR A 235 14.54 -6.30 -3.72
CA TYR A 235 14.60 -5.88 -5.13
C TYR A 235 13.22 -5.60 -5.75
N ASP A 236 12.18 -5.52 -4.93
CA ASP A 236 10.83 -5.23 -5.41
C ASP A 236 10.74 -3.78 -5.92
N ALA A 237 9.93 -3.55 -6.96
CA ALA A 237 9.77 -2.22 -7.55
C ALA A 237 9.21 -1.19 -6.56
N THR A 238 8.44 -1.62 -5.56
CA THR A 238 7.92 -0.73 -4.51
C THR A 238 8.99 -0.29 -3.51
N ASN A 239 10.14 -0.99 -3.43
CA ASN A 239 11.20 -0.71 -2.46
C ASN A 239 12.08 0.51 -2.82
N VAL A 240 11.74 1.23 -3.90
CA VAL A 240 12.34 2.53 -4.25
C VAL A 240 12.05 3.63 -3.23
N VAL A 241 11.00 3.44 -2.43
CA VAL A 241 10.67 4.35 -1.32
C VAL A 241 11.80 4.31 -0.30
N LYS A 242 12.50 5.44 -0.14
CA LYS A 242 13.69 5.54 0.73
C LYS A 242 13.32 5.69 2.20
N ALA A 243 12.24 6.41 2.49
CA ALA A 243 11.78 6.73 3.84
C ALA A 243 10.26 6.54 3.95
N PRO A 244 9.76 5.28 3.97
CA PRO A 244 8.38 5.03 4.35
C PRO A 244 8.15 5.48 5.80
N VAL A 245 6.90 5.78 6.15
CA VAL A 245 6.52 6.12 7.52
C VAL A 245 6.63 4.89 8.43
N VAL A 246 6.30 3.72 7.90
CA VAL A 246 6.34 2.45 8.63
C VAL A 246 6.46 1.28 7.67
N CYS A 247 7.19 0.25 8.09
CA CYS A 247 7.28 -1.03 7.38
C CYS A 247 6.54 -2.15 8.14
N GLY A 248 5.76 -2.96 7.42
CA GLY A 248 5.07 -4.13 7.97
C GLY A 248 5.56 -5.43 7.33
N ILE A 249 5.83 -6.45 8.14
CA ILE A 249 6.13 -7.80 7.69
C ILE A 249 5.00 -8.73 8.15
N SER A 250 4.16 -9.17 7.22
CA SER A 250 3.12 -10.16 7.50
C SER A 250 3.74 -11.57 7.63
N SER A 251 2.90 -12.61 7.77
CA SER A 251 3.38 -13.99 7.99
C SER A 251 4.37 -14.44 6.91
N LEU A 252 5.50 -14.97 7.37
CA LEU A 252 6.57 -15.55 6.55
C LEU A 252 6.42 -17.06 6.44
N GLY A 253 6.65 -17.57 5.24
CA GLY A 253 6.63 -19.00 4.94
C GLY A 253 7.26 -19.29 3.59
N TYR A 254 7.43 -20.58 3.30
CA TYR A 254 8.00 -21.09 2.06
C TYR A 254 7.08 -20.79 0.89
N ASP A 255 7.54 -19.92 -0.01
CA ASP A 255 6.84 -19.52 -1.23
C ASP A 255 7.85 -18.94 -2.21
N HIS A 256 7.59 -19.10 -3.51
CA HIS A 256 8.48 -18.63 -4.60
C HIS A 256 9.96 -19.00 -4.42
N MET A 257 10.24 -20.22 -3.94
CA MET A 257 11.59 -20.68 -3.55
C MET A 257 12.60 -20.64 -4.71
N GLU A 258 12.14 -20.85 -5.95
CA GLU A 258 12.96 -20.74 -7.16
C GLU A 258 13.58 -19.34 -7.36
N ILE A 259 12.96 -18.30 -6.77
CA ILE A 259 13.38 -16.90 -6.93
C ILE A 259 14.01 -16.38 -5.63
N LEU A 260 13.37 -16.67 -4.49
CA LEU A 260 13.70 -16.10 -3.18
C LEU A 260 14.70 -16.93 -2.37
N GLY A 261 15.04 -18.13 -2.83
CA GLY A 261 15.91 -19.07 -2.11
C GLY A 261 15.15 -20.25 -1.51
N ASN A 262 15.90 -21.26 -1.11
CA ASN A 262 15.36 -22.55 -0.69
C ASN A 262 15.21 -22.68 0.83
N SER A 263 15.48 -21.61 1.58
CA SER A 263 15.37 -21.58 3.04
C SER A 263 14.51 -20.42 3.52
N LEU A 264 13.92 -20.60 4.71
CA LEU A 264 13.15 -19.52 5.35
C LEU A 264 14.06 -18.33 5.74
N VAL A 265 15.36 -18.56 5.93
CA VAL A 265 16.37 -17.52 6.17
C VAL A 265 16.52 -16.61 4.96
N GLU A 266 16.69 -17.18 3.76
CA GLU A 266 16.79 -16.42 2.51
C GLU A 266 15.49 -15.64 2.22
N ILE A 267 14.34 -16.31 2.37
CA ILE A 267 13.03 -15.67 2.19
C ILE A 267 12.81 -14.51 3.17
N ALA A 268 13.18 -14.71 4.44
CA ALA A 268 13.11 -13.66 5.45
C ALA A 268 14.06 -12.50 5.10
N GLY A 269 15.28 -12.78 4.64
CA GLY A 269 16.26 -11.78 4.24
C GLY A 269 15.78 -10.93 3.05
N GLU A 270 15.20 -11.56 2.03
CA GLU A 270 14.59 -10.85 0.90
C GLU A 270 13.46 -9.92 1.35
N LYS A 271 12.58 -10.39 2.24
CA LYS A 271 11.45 -9.58 2.75
C LYS A 271 11.90 -8.50 3.71
N ALA A 272 12.91 -8.76 4.54
CA ALA A 272 13.52 -7.78 5.44
C ALA A 272 14.19 -6.62 4.67
N GLY A 273 14.41 -6.78 3.37
CA GLY A 273 14.97 -5.74 2.50
C GLY A 273 14.12 -4.47 2.38
N ILE A 274 12.85 -4.49 2.82
CA ILE A 274 12.02 -3.27 2.88
C ILE A 274 12.26 -2.43 4.14
N LEU A 275 12.91 -2.97 5.16
CA LEU A 275 13.24 -2.20 6.37
C LEU A 275 14.23 -1.10 6.00
N LYS A 276 14.02 0.10 6.54
CA LYS A 276 14.84 1.29 6.30
C LYS A 276 15.38 1.84 7.60
N LYS A 277 16.56 2.44 7.54
CA LYS A 277 17.23 3.01 8.72
C LYS A 277 16.35 4.05 9.40
N GLY A 278 16.15 3.90 10.71
CA GLY A 278 15.35 4.82 11.52
C GLY A 278 13.84 4.82 11.22
N VAL A 279 13.34 3.88 10.42
CA VAL A 279 11.89 3.74 10.15
C VAL A 279 11.34 2.61 11.01
N PRO A 280 10.24 2.83 11.78
CA PRO A 280 9.66 1.79 12.62
C PRO A 280 9.19 0.59 11.79
N ALA A 281 9.37 -0.61 12.33
CA ALA A 281 8.98 -1.85 11.66
C ALA A 281 8.22 -2.80 12.59
N TYR A 282 7.14 -3.37 12.05
CA TYR A 282 6.25 -4.29 12.76
C TYR A 282 6.16 -5.63 12.06
N THR A 283 6.03 -6.70 12.85
CA THR A 283 5.80 -8.04 12.33
C THR A 283 4.82 -8.81 13.19
N VAL A 284 4.16 -9.81 12.61
CA VAL A 284 3.43 -10.83 13.38
C VAL A 284 4.41 -11.86 13.97
N PRO A 285 3.98 -12.77 14.87
CA PRO A 285 4.83 -13.88 15.29
C PRO A 285 5.29 -14.69 14.07
N GLN A 286 6.59 -15.04 14.04
CA GLN A 286 7.21 -15.77 12.94
C GLN A 286 7.90 -17.03 13.48
N PRO A 287 8.19 -18.02 12.62
CA PRO A 287 9.14 -19.08 12.97
C PRO A 287 10.48 -18.50 13.43
N GLU A 288 11.11 -19.10 14.44
CA GLU A 288 12.27 -18.52 15.13
C GLU A 288 13.43 -18.16 14.18
N VAL A 289 13.68 -19.00 13.17
CA VAL A 289 14.71 -18.74 12.16
C VAL A 289 14.42 -17.49 11.32
N ALA A 290 13.15 -17.22 11.00
CA ALA A 290 12.74 -16.02 10.27
C ALA A 290 12.78 -14.79 11.19
N MET A 291 12.28 -14.95 12.43
CA MET A 291 12.30 -13.89 13.44
C MET A 291 13.73 -13.42 13.73
N SER A 292 14.69 -14.34 13.80
CA SER A 292 16.11 -14.03 14.01
C SER A 292 16.68 -13.15 12.89
N VAL A 293 16.36 -13.46 11.63
CA VAL A 293 16.79 -12.65 10.47
C VAL A 293 16.18 -11.25 10.51
N LEU A 294 14.89 -11.13 10.84
CA LEU A 294 14.22 -9.83 10.95
C LEU A 294 14.83 -8.98 12.07
N LYS A 295 15.08 -9.57 13.25
CA LYS A 295 15.72 -8.89 14.39
C LYS A 295 17.14 -8.44 14.05
N GLN A 296 17.94 -9.32 13.43
CA GLN A 296 19.28 -8.99 12.99
C GLN A 296 19.26 -7.79 12.03
N ARG A 297 18.38 -7.84 11.01
CA ARG A 297 18.25 -6.76 10.04
C ARG A 297 17.80 -5.45 10.67
N ALA A 298 16.86 -5.49 11.60
CA ALA A 298 16.41 -4.30 12.32
C ALA A 298 17.53 -3.69 13.17
N SER A 299 18.33 -4.53 13.85
CA SER A 299 19.49 -4.10 14.63
C SER A 299 20.55 -3.41 13.76
N GLU A 300 20.90 -3.98 12.61
CA GLU A 300 21.82 -3.37 11.63
C GLU A 300 21.37 -1.98 11.16
N LEU A 301 20.06 -1.77 11.10
CA LEU A 301 19.44 -0.53 10.63
C LEU A 301 19.07 0.45 11.76
N GLY A 302 19.30 0.09 13.03
CA GLY A 302 18.87 0.89 14.17
C GLY A 302 17.37 1.18 14.17
N VAL A 303 16.55 0.17 13.87
CA VAL A 303 15.08 0.27 13.80
C VAL A 303 14.46 -0.18 15.11
N CYS A 304 13.55 0.62 15.70
CA CYS A 304 12.66 0.14 16.77
C CYS A 304 11.77 -0.96 16.16
N TYR A 305 12.05 -2.21 16.55
CA TYR A 305 11.43 -3.41 16.01
C TYR A 305 10.47 -4.00 17.03
N ILE A 306 9.18 -4.06 16.69
CA ILE A 306 8.15 -4.52 17.61
C ILE A 306 7.50 -5.79 17.05
N PRO A 307 7.79 -6.97 17.64
CA PRO A 307 7.01 -8.16 17.35
C PRO A 307 5.63 -8.03 18.00
N CYS A 308 4.59 -8.13 17.17
CA CYS A 308 3.20 -8.08 17.60
C CYS A 308 2.82 -9.44 18.23
N TYR A 309 3.34 -9.75 19.41
CA TYR A 309 2.88 -10.91 20.16
C TYR A 309 1.43 -10.69 20.61
N THR A 310 0.63 -11.73 20.44
CA THR A 310 -0.74 -11.94 20.94
C THR A 310 -1.19 -11.00 22.06
N PHE A 311 -2.37 -10.38 21.83
CA PHE A 311 -3.32 -9.81 22.80
C PHE A 311 -2.86 -9.80 24.27
N PHE A 312 -2.39 -8.65 24.74
CA PHE A 312 -2.50 -8.29 26.14
C PHE A 312 -2.97 -6.84 26.24
N TRP A 313 -4.26 -6.68 26.56
CA TRP A 313 -4.78 -5.42 27.09
C TRP A 313 -4.10 -5.22 28.45
N SER A 314 -2.94 -4.59 28.47
CA SER A 314 -2.37 -4.06 29.70
C SER A 314 -1.95 -2.62 29.47
N PRO A 315 -2.45 -1.66 30.28
CA PRO A 315 -2.00 -0.26 30.25
C PRO A 315 -0.50 -0.07 30.61
N LEU A 316 0.26 -1.16 30.72
CA LEU A 316 1.60 -1.25 31.32
C LEU A 316 2.64 -1.90 30.40
N CYS A 317 2.48 -1.80 29.06
CA CYS A 317 3.63 -1.96 28.18
C CYS A 317 4.58 -0.77 28.42
N LEU A 318 5.40 -0.90 29.46
CA LEU A 318 6.45 0.03 29.82
C LEU A 318 7.47 0.12 28.67
N PRO A 319 8.09 1.30 28.50
CA PRO A 319 9.02 1.56 27.42
C PRO A 319 10.18 0.55 27.47
N HIS A 320 10.41 -0.14 26.36
CA HIS A 320 11.79 -0.56 26.07
C HIS A 320 12.59 0.74 25.97
N SER A 321 13.75 0.77 26.64
CA SER A 321 14.59 1.96 26.86
C SER A 321 15.01 2.75 25.62
N ASP A 322 14.68 2.27 24.41
CA ASP A 322 15.03 2.86 23.13
C ASP A 322 13.83 3.30 22.25
N CYS A 323 12.57 3.13 22.69
CA CYS A 323 11.40 3.52 21.87
C CYS A 323 10.60 4.67 22.52
N ASN A 324 10.45 5.78 21.78
CA ASN A 324 9.73 6.98 22.22
C ASN A 324 8.20 6.75 22.24
N GLU A 325 7.49 7.43 23.14
CA GLU A 325 6.00 7.42 23.25
C GLU A 325 5.26 7.68 21.92
N HIS A 326 5.91 8.34 20.96
CA HIS A 326 5.36 8.68 19.64
C HIS A 326 5.13 7.48 18.71
N ASP A 327 5.87 6.38 18.86
CA ASP A 327 5.78 5.21 17.98
C ASP A 327 4.54 4.33 18.24
N TYR A 328 3.89 4.51 19.39
CA TYR A 328 2.76 3.67 19.80
C TYR A 328 1.44 4.04 19.12
N SER A 329 1.23 5.29 18.73
CA SER A 329 -0.12 5.76 18.36
C SER A 329 -0.62 5.26 16.99
N LEU A 330 0.27 5.05 16.02
CA LEU A 330 -0.07 4.53 14.69
C LEU A 330 -0.39 3.03 14.74
N VAL A 331 0.28 2.31 15.63
CA VAL A 331 0.05 0.89 15.92
C VAL A 331 -1.22 0.70 16.71
N GLN A 332 -1.43 1.50 17.75
CA GLN A 332 -2.63 1.47 18.56
C GLN A 332 -3.87 1.84 17.72
N LEU A 333 -3.71 2.70 16.71
CA LEU A 333 -4.73 2.97 15.70
C LEU A 333 -5.02 1.77 14.80
N ILE A 334 -3.99 1.10 14.27
CA ILE A 334 -4.13 -0.10 13.43
C ILE A 334 -4.71 -1.28 14.24
N TYR A 335 -4.55 -1.27 15.56
CA TYR A 335 -4.89 -2.36 16.47
C TYR A 335 -6.24 -2.21 17.19
N GLU A 336 -6.72 -0.98 17.44
CA GLU A 336 -7.98 -0.73 18.17
C GLU A 336 -9.25 -0.69 17.29
N THR A 337 -9.14 -0.92 15.97
CA THR A 337 -10.27 -0.97 15.01
C THR A 337 -10.29 -2.28 14.23
#